data_AF-A0A970B251-F1
#
_entry.id   AF-A0A970B251-F1
#
_cell.length_a   1.000
_cell.length_b   1.000
_cell.length_c   1.000
_cell.angle_alpha   90.00
_cell.angle_beta   90.00
_cell.angle_gamma   90.00
#
_symmetry.space_group_name_H-M   'P 1'
#
loop_
_entity.id
_entity.type
_entity.pdbx_description
1 polymer ?
#
loop_
_entity_poly.entity_id
_entity_poly.type
_entity_poly.pdbx_seq_one_letter_code
_entity_poly.pdbx_strand_id
1 'polypeptide(L)'
;LHVSIAHQLRETDLPNWQGLPFQFVKEEFPEAYRCWKHTPHQFWMEVGGSEETEADTTSGNKTPNTKQKFFPALDLYDRVQQFWQEILPRHIGQTILIVCHGGTNRALISTALCITPDRYHAIEQSNCGLSVLNFADGRLESGQLEVMNSATHVGETLPQIKEGETGQRLFLIPAEMSDRHQMFNLIHMLKSEAIDFSINTDRSHKIAQQILQYHPKAIQLEALREDFLQLWQRSLDIKNQAPCDRLHTGIVVAHRDAISHFIERVLGITNTQSGRLSIQTGTVSVIRYPGSGQPPLLQAMNVHLSSEFIARIKFANSKIELPFAAS
;
A
#
# COMPACT_ATOMS: atom_id res chain seq x y z
N LEU A 1 11.56 -25.59 7.16
CA LEU A 1 11.18 -24.16 7.35
C LEU A 1 10.77 -24.00 8.80
N HIS A 2 11.37 -23.07 9.56
CA HIS A 2 10.93 -22.78 10.94
C HIS A 2 9.80 -21.75 10.88
N VAL A 3 8.66 -22.04 11.50
CA VAL A 3 7.49 -21.15 11.53
C VAL A 3 7.22 -20.75 12.97
N SER A 4 7.15 -19.44 13.23
CA SER A 4 6.82 -18.87 14.53
C SER A 4 5.47 -18.15 14.45
N ILE A 5 4.63 -18.33 15.45
CA ILE A 5 3.34 -17.64 15.56
C ILE A 5 3.53 -16.38 16.43
N ALA A 6 3.15 -15.22 15.91
CA ALA A 6 3.19 -13.95 16.64
C ALA A 6 1.77 -13.42 16.84
N HIS A 7 1.30 -13.38 18.09
CA HIS A 7 -0.05 -12.90 18.42
C HIS A 7 -0.25 -11.42 18.09
N GLN A 8 0.82 -10.63 18.11
CA GLN A 8 0.85 -9.23 17.72
C GLN A 8 0.41 -9.02 16.25
N LEU A 9 0.50 -10.06 15.41
CA LEU A 9 0.20 -10.01 13.98
C LEU A 9 -1.22 -10.48 13.62
N ARG A 10 -2.10 -10.68 14.61
CA ARG A 10 -3.53 -10.90 14.34
C ARG A 10 -4.14 -9.71 13.59
N GLU A 11 -5.16 -9.99 12.80
CA GLU A 11 -5.91 -8.98 12.05
C GLU A 11 -6.48 -7.89 12.98
N THR A 12 -6.81 -6.74 12.38
CA THR A 12 -7.56 -5.66 13.00
C THR A 12 -8.79 -6.23 13.68
N ASP A 13 -8.90 -5.98 14.98
CA ASP A 13 -10.11 -6.36 15.70
C ASP A 13 -11.20 -5.32 15.46
N LEU A 14 -12.38 -5.78 15.06
CA LEU A 14 -13.57 -4.95 14.87
C LEU A 14 -14.76 -5.63 15.57
N PRO A 15 -14.76 -5.76 16.91
CA PRO A 15 -15.64 -6.66 17.65
C PRO A 15 -17.12 -6.58 17.25
N ASN A 16 -17.65 -5.35 17.13
CA ASN A 16 -19.07 -5.11 16.83
C ASN A 16 -19.42 -5.35 15.36
N TRP A 17 -18.43 -5.54 14.49
CA TRP A 17 -18.60 -5.82 13.06
C TRP A 17 -18.13 -7.21 12.65
N GLN A 18 -17.59 -8.01 13.58
CA GLN A 18 -17.15 -9.37 13.27
C GLN A 18 -18.34 -10.20 12.75
N GLY A 19 -18.13 -10.89 11.63
CA GLY A 19 -19.15 -11.73 10.99
C GLY A 19 -20.24 -10.97 10.21
N LEU A 20 -20.29 -9.63 10.28
CA LEU A 20 -21.27 -8.83 9.53
C LEU A 20 -20.82 -8.58 8.09
N PRO A 21 -21.74 -8.61 7.09
CA PRO A 21 -21.42 -8.21 5.73
C PRO A 21 -21.05 -6.72 5.64
N PHE A 22 -20.10 -6.37 4.77
CA PHE A 22 -19.70 -4.96 4.56
C PHE A 22 -20.88 -4.06 4.16
N GLN A 23 -21.83 -4.57 3.38
CA GLN A 23 -23.00 -3.78 2.97
C GLN A 23 -23.89 -3.45 4.17
N PHE A 24 -24.15 -4.44 5.03
CA PHE A 24 -24.91 -4.24 6.27
C PHE A 24 -24.24 -3.21 7.18
N VAL A 25 -22.91 -3.29 7.36
CA VAL A 25 -22.19 -2.32 8.19
C VAL A 25 -22.31 -0.89 7.65
N LYS A 26 -22.26 -0.70 6.33
CA LYS A 26 -22.42 0.61 5.69
C LYS A 26 -23.81 1.19 5.88
N GLU A 27 -24.84 0.35 5.80
CA GLU A 27 -26.24 0.76 5.88
C GLU A 27 -26.67 1.03 7.33
N GLU A 28 -26.31 0.15 8.26
CA GLU A 28 -26.72 0.23 9.67
C GLU A 28 -25.83 1.15 10.51
N PHE A 29 -24.55 1.25 10.18
CA PHE A 29 -23.58 2.07 10.92
C PHE A 29 -22.88 3.11 10.03
N PRO A 30 -23.60 3.95 9.27
CA PRO A 30 -23.02 4.80 8.23
C PRO A 30 -22.00 5.82 8.76
N GLU A 31 -22.28 6.44 9.92
CA GLU A 31 -21.34 7.39 10.54
C GLU A 31 -20.09 6.72 11.09
N ALA A 32 -20.25 5.58 11.75
CA ALA A 32 -19.16 4.79 12.28
C ALA A 32 -18.27 4.24 11.15
N TYR A 33 -18.89 3.72 10.07
CA TYR A 33 -18.20 3.31 8.86
C TYR A 33 -17.46 4.47 8.19
N ARG A 34 -18.08 5.65 8.09
CA ARG A 34 -17.42 6.86 7.59
C ARG A 34 -16.22 7.25 8.47
N CYS A 35 -16.36 7.21 9.79
CA CYS A 35 -15.26 7.48 10.71
C CYS A 35 -14.11 6.50 10.51
N TRP A 36 -14.39 5.20 10.41
CA TRP A 36 -13.39 4.17 10.08
C TRP A 36 -12.66 4.47 8.77
N LYS A 37 -13.40 4.85 7.71
CA LYS A 37 -12.82 5.11 6.39
C LYS A 37 -12.01 6.40 6.29
N HIS A 38 -12.40 7.46 6.99
CA HIS A 38 -11.83 8.80 6.82
C HIS A 38 -10.95 9.26 7.98
N THR A 39 -11.28 8.86 9.20
CA THR A 39 -10.58 9.22 10.43
C THR A 39 -10.37 7.99 11.34
N PRO A 40 -9.70 6.93 10.85
CA PRO A 40 -9.61 5.64 11.56
C PRO A 40 -9.01 5.74 12.96
N HIS A 41 -8.08 6.68 13.19
CA HIS A 41 -7.52 6.98 14.51
C HIS A 41 -8.54 7.48 15.56
N GLN A 42 -9.68 8.01 15.13
CA GLN A 42 -10.77 8.46 16.01
C GLN A 42 -11.88 7.42 16.15
N PHE A 43 -11.86 6.38 15.30
CA PHE A 43 -12.85 5.33 15.32
C PHE A 43 -12.67 4.45 16.54
N TRP A 44 -13.76 4.25 17.28
CA TRP A 44 -13.78 3.41 18.47
C TRP A 44 -15.02 2.53 18.49
N MET A 45 -14.91 1.41 19.20
CA MET A 45 -15.98 0.48 19.50
C MET A 45 -16.09 0.31 21.01
N GLU A 46 -17.30 0.08 21.51
CA GLU A 46 -17.51 -0.31 22.89
C GLU A 46 -17.21 -1.81 23.05
N VAL A 47 -16.33 -2.16 24.00
CA VAL A 47 -15.95 -3.54 24.31
C VAL A 47 -16.06 -3.73 25.83
N GLY A 48 -16.56 -4.89 26.26
CA GLY A 48 -16.85 -5.18 27.67
C GLY A 48 -18.32 -4.97 28.03
N GLY A 49 -18.89 -5.95 28.75
CA GLY A 49 -20.33 -6.07 28.99
C GLY A 49 -20.92 -7.45 28.68
N SER A 50 -20.19 -8.55 28.90
CA SER A 50 -20.83 -9.87 28.90
C SER A 50 -21.82 -9.95 30.07
N GLU A 51 -23.07 -10.32 29.78
CA GLU A 51 -24.06 -10.67 30.81
C GLU A 51 -23.71 -11.99 31.53
N GLU A 52 -22.74 -12.75 31.02
CA GLU A 52 -22.24 -13.95 31.69
C GLU A 52 -21.14 -13.57 32.69
N THR A 53 -21.58 -13.09 33.85
CA THR A 53 -20.80 -13.26 35.07
C THR A 53 -20.95 -14.73 35.46
N GLU A 54 -19.95 -15.58 35.19
CA GLU A 54 -19.82 -16.81 35.97
C GLU A 54 -19.79 -16.39 37.44
N ALA A 55 -20.81 -16.83 38.19
CA ALA A 55 -21.01 -16.47 39.57
C ALA A 55 -19.93 -17.14 40.44
N ASP A 56 -18.75 -16.53 40.50
CA ASP A 56 -17.74 -16.91 41.48
C ASP A 56 -18.21 -16.40 42.85
N THR A 57 -18.80 -17.29 43.63
CA THR A 57 -19.59 -17.01 44.84
C THR A 57 -18.72 -16.80 46.09
N THR A 58 -17.46 -16.37 45.96
CA THR A 58 -16.55 -16.35 47.13
C THR A 58 -15.71 -15.09 47.32
N SER A 59 -15.91 -14.00 46.58
CA SER A 59 -15.30 -12.72 46.95
C SER A 59 -16.14 -11.52 46.54
N GLY A 60 -16.65 -10.80 47.55
CA GLY A 60 -17.56 -9.66 47.42
C GLY A 60 -16.92 -8.37 46.90
N ASN A 61 -16.04 -8.44 45.89
CA ASN A 61 -15.59 -7.26 45.15
C ASN A 61 -16.10 -7.36 43.70
N LYS A 62 -17.32 -6.86 43.48
CA LYS A 62 -17.83 -6.61 42.13
C LYS A 62 -17.13 -5.36 41.59
N THR A 63 -16.07 -5.53 40.82
CA THR A 63 -15.58 -4.47 39.93
C THR A 63 -16.71 -4.14 38.96
N PRO A 64 -17.15 -2.87 38.84
CA PRO A 64 -18.23 -2.53 37.93
C PRO A 64 -17.82 -2.89 36.50
N ASN A 65 -18.65 -3.71 35.83
CA ASN A 65 -18.51 -4.10 34.42
C ASN A 65 -18.58 -2.81 33.58
N THR A 66 -17.43 -2.18 33.36
CA THR A 66 -17.33 -0.85 32.76
C THR A 66 -17.11 -1.03 31.28
N LYS A 67 -18.10 -0.60 30.48
CA LYS A 67 -17.99 -0.46 29.03
C LYS A 67 -16.73 0.33 28.70
N GLN A 68 -15.77 -0.28 28.00
CA GLN A 68 -14.50 0.33 27.65
C GLN A 68 -14.48 0.73 26.17
N LYS A 69 -13.92 1.90 25.86
CA LYS A 69 -13.65 2.29 24.47
C LYS A 69 -12.40 1.58 23.95
N PHE A 70 -12.55 0.89 22.83
CA PHE A 70 -11.48 0.25 22.08
C PHE A 70 -11.26 0.98 20.76
N PHE A 71 -10.02 1.25 20.37
CA PHE A 71 -9.65 1.99 19.16
C PHE A 71 -8.91 1.07 18.17
N PRO A 72 -9.60 0.46 17.20
CA PRO A 72 -9.03 -0.59 16.35
C PRO A 72 -7.73 -0.22 15.63
N ALA A 73 -7.66 0.98 15.05
CA ALA A 73 -6.47 1.42 14.33
C ALA A 73 -5.29 1.65 15.28
N LEU A 74 -5.53 2.25 16.45
CA LEU A 74 -4.47 2.54 17.42
C LEU A 74 -3.91 1.25 18.02
N ASP A 75 -4.80 0.32 18.43
CA ASP A 75 -4.41 -0.99 18.94
C ASP A 75 -3.52 -1.76 17.96
N LEU A 76 -3.92 -1.82 16.69
CA LEU A 76 -3.16 -2.56 15.69
C LEU A 76 -1.77 -1.95 15.47
N TYR A 77 -1.67 -0.62 15.42
CA TYR A 77 -0.39 0.06 15.24
C TYR A 77 0.53 -0.17 16.44
N ASP A 78 0.00 -0.11 17.67
CA ASP A 78 0.77 -0.37 18.88
C ASP A 78 1.33 -1.80 18.90
N ARG A 79 0.50 -2.81 18.57
CA ARG A 79 0.94 -4.21 18.49
C ARG A 79 2.00 -4.44 17.43
N VAL A 80 1.81 -3.86 16.24
CA VAL A 80 2.75 -3.99 15.13
C VAL A 80 4.08 -3.29 15.44
N GLN A 81 4.04 -2.13 16.09
CA GLN A 81 5.25 -1.43 16.51
C GLN A 81 6.05 -2.26 17.52
N GLN A 82 5.38 -2.88 18.50
CA GLN A 82 6.02 -3.81 19.44
C GLN A 82 6.65 -5.00 18.72
N PHE A 83 5.93 -5.59 17.75
CA PHE A 83 6.48 -6.67 16.93
C PHE A 83 7.76 -6.25 16.19
N TRP A 84 7.80 -5.08 15.56
CA TRP A 84 9.01 -4.59 14.89
C TRP A 84 10.17 -4.36 15.86
N GLN A 85 9.91 -3.74 17.01
CA GLN A 85 10.91 -3.51 18.05
C GLN A 85 11.49 -4.82 18.59
N GLU A 86 10.69 -5.88 18.62
CA GLU A 86 11.11 -7.22 18.99
C GLU A 86 11.95 -7.88 17.88
N ILE A 87 11.44 -7.92 16.65
CA ILE A 87 12.01 -8.76 15.59
C ILE A 87 13.23 -8.15 14.91
N LEU A 88 13.27 -6.85 14.65
CA LEU A 88 14.34 -6.26 13.86
C LEU A 88 15.75 -6.46 14.48
N PRO A 89 15.98 -6.25 15.79
CA PRO A 89 17.31 -6.46 16.38
C PRO A 89 17.78 -7.92 16.38
N ARG A 90 16.85 -8.89 16.30
CA ARG A 90 17.16 -10.33 16.29
C ARG A 90 17.53 -10.87 14.92
N HIS A 91 17.21 -10.14 13.86
CA HIS A 91 17.30 -10.61 12.47
C HIS A 91 18.14 -9.68 11.57
N ILE A 92 19.13 -8.98 12.14
CA ILE A 92 20.07 -8.14 11.38
C ILE A 92 20.79 -8.98 10.33
N GLY A 93 20.79 -8.51 9.08
CA GLY A 93 21.41 -9.19 7.94
C GLY A 93 20.68 -10.45 7.47
N GLN A 94 19.47 -10.72 7.97
CA GLN A 94 18.64 -11.85 7.58
C GLN A 94 17.40 -11.38 6.81
N THR A 95 16.86 -12.27 5.98
CA THR A 95 15.53 -12.09 5.39
C THR A 95 14.51 -12.91 6.17
N ILE A 96 13.43 -12.26 6.61
CA ILE A 96 12.28 -12.88 7.26
C ILE A 96 11.07 -12.81 6.34
N LEU A 97 10.24 -13.86 6.34
CA LEU A 97 8.94 -13.86 5.68
C LEU A 97 7.86 -13.65 6.74
N ILE A 98 7.04 -12.62 6.54
CA ILE A 98 5.89 -12.32 7.38
C ILE A 98 4.64 -12.61 6.56
N VAL A 99 3.75 -13.46 7.09
CA VAL A 99 2.48 -13.82 6.45
C VAL A 99 1.35 -13.39 7.38
N CYS A 100 0.56 -12.40 6.98
CA CYS A 100 -0.54 -11.86 7.77
C CYS A 100 -1.75 -11.50 6.89
N HIS A 101 -2.67 -10.74 7.47
CA HIS A 101 -3.91 -10.30 6.86
C HIS A 101 -3.78 -8.86 6.30
N GLY A 102 -4.77 -8.41 5.54
CA GLY A 102 -4.72 -7.13 4.84
C GLY A 102 -4.58 -5.93 5.79
N GLY A 103 -5.29 -5.91 6.92
CA GLY A 103 -5.15 -4.81 7.87
C GLY A 103 -3.80 -4.80 8.58
N THR A 104 -3.35 -5.97 9.05
CA THR A 104 -2.02 -6.12 9.68
C THR A 104 -0.87 -5.79 8.72
N ASN A 105 -0.88 -6.28 7.48
CA ASN A 105 0.15 -5.95 6.49
C ASN A 105 0.20 -4.45 6.22
N ARG A 106 -0.98 -3.82 6.18
CA ARG A 106 -1.09 -2.37 6.05
C ARG A 106 -0.40 -1.66 7.22
N ALA A 107 -0.67 -2.07 8.45
CA ALA A 107 -0.01 -1.50 9.63
C ALA A 107 1.50 -1.79 9.66
N LEU A 108 1.95 -2.98 9.25
CA LEU A 108 3.37 -3.36 9.16
C LEU A 108 4.15 -2.41 8.24
N ILE A 109 3.62 -2.17 7.04
CA ILE A 109 4.22 -1.25 6.07
C ILE A 109 4.11 0.20 6.57
N SER A 110 2.93 0.62 7.03
CA SER A 110 2.72 1.99 7.51
C SER A 110 3.64 2.37 8.66
N THR A 111 3.80 1.50 9.66
CA THR A 111 4.71 1.74 10.80
C THR A 111 6.17 1.84 10.36
N ALA A 112 6.61 1.00 9.42
CA ALA A 112 7.97 1.06 8.86
C ALA A 112 8.24 2.35 8.05
N LEU A 113 7.20 2.96 7.49
CA LEU A 113 7.28 4.22 6.74
C LEU A 113 6.88 5.46 7.56
N CYS A 114 6.66 5.29 8.87
CA CYS A 114 6.18 6.34 9.77
C CYS A 114 4.84 6.99 9.35
N ILE A 115 4.01 6.26 8.60
CA ILE A 115 2.64 6.68 8.28
C ILE A 115 1.78 6.51 9.53
N THR A 116 1.08 7.55 9.94
CA THR A 116 0.29 7.57 11.18
C THR A 116 -1.08 6.89 11.04
N PRO A 117 -1.73 6.45 12.14
CA PRO A 117 -3.01 5.75 12.09
C PRO A 117 -4.17 6.53 11.46
N ASP A 118 -4.12 7.86 11.36
CA ASP A 118 -5.13 8.66 10.63
C ASP A 118 -5.09 8.40 9.12
N ARG A 119 -3.93 7.96 8.62
CA ARG A 119 -3.71 7.52 7.24
C ARG A 119 -3.80 6.01 7.09
N TYR A 120 -4.47 5.31 8.01
CA TYR A 120 -4.54 3.86 7.98
C TYR A 120 -4.85 3.34 6.58
N HIS A 121 -5.83 3.88 5.86
CA HIS A 121 -6.22 3.42 4.52
C HIS A 121 -5.39 3.96 3.34
N ALA A 122 -4.24 4.60 3.57
CA ALA A 122 -3.43 5.23 2.51
C ALA A 122 -2.70 4.23 1.57
N ILE A 123 -2.65 2.95 1.94
CA ILE A 123 -2.11 1.89 1.07
C ILE A 123 -3.13 0.75 0.91
N GLU A 124 -3.22 0.23 -0.31
CA GLU A 124 -3.99 -0.97 -0.62
C GLU A 124 -3.21 -2.23 -0.18
N GLN A 125 -3.89 -3.38 -0.12
CA GLN A 125 -3.25 -4.69 0.06
C GLN A 125 -3.89 -5.68 -0.92
N SER A 126 -3.05 -6.28 -1.78
CA SER A 126 -3.48 -7.29 -2.74
C SER A 126 -3.44 -8.69 -2.13
N ASN A 127 -4.36 -9.55 -2.56
CA ASN A 127 -4.29 -10.96 -2.21
C ASN A 127 -3.01 -11.58 -2.77
N CYS A 128 -2.30 -12.36 -1.96
CA CYS A 128 -0.98 -12.90 -2.31
C CYS A 128 0.04 -11.82 -2.74
N GLY A 129 -0.20 -10.54 -2.45
CA GLY A 129 0.73 -9.46 -2.80
C GLY A 129 2.01 -9.55 -1.98
N LEU A 130 3.16 -9.55 -2.64
CA LEU A 130 4.47 -9.47 -2.00
C LEU A 130 4.88 -8.01 -1.83
N SER A 131 5.27 -7.65 -0.61
CA SER A 131 5.88 -6.37 -0.28
C SER A 131 7.23 -6.62 0.39
N VAL A 132 8.23 -5.77 0.09
CA VAL A 132 9.59 -5.89 0.61
C VAL A 132 9.99 -4.60 1.30
N LEU A 133 10.38 -4.74 2.56
CA LEU A 133 10.91 -3.68 3.40
C LEU A 133 12.38 -4.01 3.72
N ASN A 134 13.24 -3.01 3.64
CA ASN A 134 14.65 -3.11 4.04
C ASN A 134 14.91 -2.25 5.27
N PHE A 135 15.68 -2.77 6.22
CA PHE A 135 16.06 -2.10 7.45
C PHE A 135 17.59 -2.14 7.58
N ALA A 136 18.26 -1.11 7.05
CA ALA A 136 19.71 -1.12 6.83
C ALA A 136 20.54 -1.34 8.12
N ASP A 137 20.03 -0.88 9.26
CA ASP A 137 20.67 -0.98 10.57
C ASP A 137 19.87 -1.85 11.57
N GLY A 138 18.84 -2.57 11.10
CA GLY A 138 17.97 -3.36 11.98
C GLY A 138 17.10 -2.55 12.94
N ARG A 139 16.89 -1.27 12.66
CA ARG A 139 16.00 -0.38 13.43
C ARG A 139 14.78 0.01 12.61
N LEU A 140 13.66 0.22 13.29
CA LEU A 140 12.41 0.62 12.63
C LEU A 140 12.58 1.94 11.86
N GLU A 141 13.39 2.85 12.41
CA GLU A 141 13.67 4.16 11.81
C GLU A 141 14.55 4.10 10.57
N SER A 142 15.06 2.94 10.14
CA SER A 142 15.73 2.78 8.83
C SER A 142 14.88 2.08 7.79
N GLY A 143 13.62 1.78 8.09
CA GLY A 143 12.69 1.12 7.17
C GLY A 143 12.58 1.85 5.84
N GLN A 144 12.77 1.11 4.76
CA GLN A 144 12.54 1.56 3.38
C GLN A 144 11.67 0.56 2.65
N LEU A 145 10.64 1.05 1.96
CA LEU A 145 9.83 0.24 1.05
C LEU A 145 10.55 0.11 -0.28
N GLU A 146 10.76 -1.13 -0.70
CA GLU A 146 11.37 -1.46 -1.97
C GLU A 146 10.33 -1.90 -3.00
N VAL A 147 9.37 -2.72 -2.60
CA VAL A 147 8.27 -3.18 -3.46
C VAL A 147 7.01 -3.27 -2.62
N MET A 148 5.87 -2.93 -3.20
CA MET A 148 4.57 -3.08 -2.54
C MET A 148 3.55 -3.72 -3.48
N ASN A 149 2.83 -4.72 -2.98
CA ASN A 149 1.72 -5.40 -3.67
C ASN A 149 2.11 -5.99 -5.03
N SER A 150 3.29 -6.58 -5.15
CA SER A 150 3.65 -7.36 -6.34
C SER A 150 2.96 -8.73 -6.32
N ALA A 151 2.03 -8.94 -7.24
CA ALA A 151 1.26 -10.18 -7.40
C ALA A 151 1.51 -10.87 -8.76
N THR A 152 2.61 -10.52 -9.43
CA THR A 152 2.93 -11.03 -10.78
C THR A 152 3.16 -12.54 -10.82
N HIS A 153 3.61 -13.13 -9.72
CA HIS A 153 3.80 -14.57 -9.56
C HIS A 153 2.49 -15.38 -9.53
N VAL A 154 1.36 -14.74 -9.23
CA VAL A 154 0.01 -15.32 -9.35
C VAL A 154 -0.74 -14.80 -10.59
N GLY A 155 -0.04 -14.14 -11.52
CA GLY A 155 -0.58 -13.68 -12.80
C GLY A 155 -1.21 -12.29 -12.79
N GLU A 156 -1.19 -11.55 -11.67
CA GLU A 156 -1.67 -10.18 -11.61
C GLU A 156 -0.54 -9.20 -11.94
N THR A 157 -0.60 -8.57 -13.12
CA THR A 157 0.45 -7.67 -13.63
C THR A 157 0.38 -6.26 -13.05
N LEU A 158 -0.83 -5.78 -12.74
CA LEU A 158 -1.14 -4.49 -12.14
C LEU A 158 -2.36 -4.64 -11.22
N PRO A 159 -2.50 -3.80 -10.17
CA PRO A 159 -3.65 -3.84 -9.26
C PRO A 159 -4.98 -3.76 -10.02
N GLN A 160 -5.85 -4.73 -9.81
CA GLN A 160 -7.16 -4.76 -10.49
C GLN A 160 -8.06 -3.60 -10.06
N ILE A 161 -8.81 -3.06 -11.04
CA ILE A 161 -9.88 -2.09 -10.81
C ILE A 161 -11.18 -2.86 -10.63
N LYS A 162 -11.95 -2.55 -9.59
CA LYS A 162 -13.27 -3.17 -9.38
C LYS A 162 -14.32 -2.52 -10.27
N GLU A 163 -15.34 -3.28 -10.67
CA GLU A 163 -16.45 -2.75 -11.45
C GLU A 163 -17.12 -1.58 -10.72
N GLY A 164 -17.40 -0.50 -11.46
CA GLY A 164 -18.00 0.72 -10.92
C GLY A 164 -17.01 1.67 -10.22
N GLU A 165 -15.71 1.37 -10.20
CA GLU A 165 -14.72 2.31 -9.66
C GLU A 165 -14.54 3.55 -10.54
N THR A 166 -14.46 4.70 -9.88
CA THR A 166 -14.32 6.02 -10.52
C THR A 166 -13.08 6.75 -10.01
N GLY A 167 -12.87 7.96 -10.54
CA GLY A 167 -11.80 8.86 -10.11
C GLY A 167 -10.62 8.84 -11.07
N GLN A 168 -9.40 8.97 -10.54
CA GLN A 168 -8.17 9.00 -11.32
C GLN A 168 -7.22 7.87 -10.87
N ARG A 169 -6.58 7.20 -11.82
CA ARG A 169 -5.54 6.18 -11.59
C ARG A 169 -4.29 6.61 -12.33
N LEU A 170 -3.17 6.69 -11.63
CA LEU A 170 -1.91 7.18 -12.17
C LEU A 170 -0.87 6.07 -12.15
N PHE A 171 -0.28 5.80 -13.32
CA PHE A 171 0.90 4.97 -13.48
C PHE A 171 2.13 5.86 -13.48
N LEU A 172 2.90 5.80 -12.40
CA LEU A 172 4.15 6.54 -12.25
C LEU A 172 5.31 5.67 -12.75
N ILE A 173 6.05 6.20 -13.72
CA ILE A 173 7.11 5.50 -14.44
C ILE A 173 8.41 6.31 -14.36
N PRO A 174 9.48 5.76 -13.77
CA PRO A 174 10.78 6.41 -13.76
C PRO A 174 11.33 6.71 -15.15
N ALA A 175 11.81 7.94 -15.35
CA ALA A 175 12.36 8.41 -16.61
C ALA A 175 13.74 7.81 -16.94
N GLU A 176 14.48 7.39 -15.91
CA GLU A 176 15.89 6.96 -16.00
C GLU A 176 16.05 5.50 -16.47
N MET A 177 15.21 5.06 -17.41
CA MET A 177 15.26 3.71 -17.97
C MET A 177 16.04 3.70 -19.29
N SER A 178 17.06 2.84 -19.37
CA SER A 178 17.86 2.63 -20.58
C SER A 178 17.87 1.19 -21.08
N ASP A 179 17.48 0.23 -20.25
CA ASP A 179 17.48 -1.19 -20.59
C ASP A 179 16.30 -1.57 -21.51
N ARG A 180 16.58 -2.34 -22.56
CA ARG A 180 15.58 -2.74 -23.57
C ARG A 180 14.61 -3.79 -23.05
N HIS A 181 15.05 -4.68 -22.15
CA HIS A 181 14.17 -5.70 -21.57
C HIS A 181 13.17 -5.07 -20.59
N GLN A 182 13.64 -4.13 -19.75
CA GLN A 182 12.77 -3.32 -18.89
C GLN A 182 11.71 -2.58 -19.70
N MET A 183 12.10 -1.93 -20.80
CA MET A 183 11.15 -1.26 -21.70
C MET A 183 10.12 -2.22 -22.29
N PHE A 184 10.56 -3.38 -22.77
CA PHE A 184 9.66 -4.40 -23.32
C PHE A 184 8.63 -4.87 -22.28
N ASN A 185 9.07 -5.15 -21.06
CA ASN A 185 8.20 -5.58 -19.97
C ASN A 185 7.19 -4.50 -19.57
N LEU A 186 7.63 -3.24 -19.54
CA LEU A 186 6.78 -2.10 -19.23
C LEU A 186 5.65 -1.95 -20.28
N ILE A 187 6.01 -1.99 -21.57
CA ILE A 187 5.03 -1.96 -22.66
C ILE A 187 4.07 -3.14 -22.55
N HIS A 188 4.58 -4.35 -22.29
CA HIS A 188 3.74 -5.53 -22.16
C HIS A 188 2.72 -5.41 -21.03
N MET A 189 3.11 -4.81 -19.91
CA MET A 189 2.25 -4.58 -18.74
C MET A 189 1.16 -3.55 -19.04
N LEU A 190 1.47 -2.49 -19.79
CA LEU A 190 0.57 -1.35 -19.99
C LEU A 190 -0.29 -1.44 -21.25
N LYS A 191 0.08 -2.24 -22.25
CA LYS A 191 -0.60 -2.29 -23.58
C LYS A 191 -2.11 -2.53 -23.51
N SER A 192 -2.57 -3.28 -22.50
CA SER A 192 -3.99 -3.65 -22.33
C SER A 192 -4.76 -2.65 -21.48
N GLU A 193 -4.08 -1.71 -20.82
CA GLU A 193 -4.73 -0.73 -19.99
C GLU A 193 -5.37 0.37 -20.86
N ALA A 194 -6.56 0.82 -20.46
CA ALA A 194 -7.13 2.03 -21.04
C ALA A 194 -6.35 3.24 -20.50
N ILE A 195 -5.75 4.04 -21.38
CA ILE A 195 -4.94 5.21 -21.02
C ILE A 195 -5.55 6.44 -21.68
N ASP A 196 -5.98 7.40 -20.86
CA ASP A 196 -6.63 8.63 -21.31
C ASP A 196 -5.62 9.75 -21.58
N PHE A 197 -4.52 9.79 -20.82
CA PHE A 197 -3.51 10.83 -20.96
C PHE A 197 -2.12 10.37 -20.50
N SER A 198 -1.10 11.12 -20.92
CA SER A 198 0.27 10.98 -20.46
C SER A 198 0.81 12.36 -20.10
N ILE A 199 1.45 12.45 -18.94
CA ILE A 199 2.23 13.61 -18.51
C ILE A 199 3.69 13.21 -18.53
N ASN A 200 4.50 13.96 -19.26
CA ASN A 200 5.93 13.74 -19.33
C ASN A 200 6.65 14.97 -18.79
N THR A 201 7.46 14.78 -17.75
CA THR A 201 8.36 15.82 -17.23
C THR A 201 9.81 15.62 -17.69
N ASP A 202 10.12 14.48 -18.30
CA ASP A 202 11.44 14.18 -18.85
C ASP A 202 11.60 14.70 -20.28
N ARG A 203 12.72 15.35 -20.59
CA ARG A 203 12.91 15.95 -21.93
C ARG A 203 13.16 14.92 -23.04
N SER A 204 13.52 13.68 -22.72
CA SER A 204 13.84 12.69 -23.77
C SER A 204 12.60 12.17 -24.49
N HIS A 205 11.44 12.16 -23.81
CA HIS A 205 10.15 11.64 -24.31
C HIS A 205 10.14 10.15 -24.72
N LYS A 206 11.28 9.45 -24.65
CA LYS A 206 11.44 8.13 -25.26
C LYS A 206 10.48 7.09 -24.68
N ILE A 207 10.33 7.10 -23.36
CA ILE A 207 9.48 6.14 -22.65
C ILE A 207 8.02 6.37 -22.98
N ALA A 208 7.55 7.61 -22.82
CA ALA A 208 6.16 7.98 -23.12
C ALA A 208 5.81 7.64 -24.58
N GLN A 209 6.65 8.02 -25.55
CA GLN A 209 6.41 7.73 -26.98
C GLN A 209 6.28 6.23 -27.28
N GLN A 210 7.15 5.40 -26.69
CA GLN A 210 7.11 3.95 -26.92
C GLN A 210 5.92 3.26 -26.28
N ILE A 211 5.37 3.80 -25.19
CA ILE A 211 4.12 3.26 -24.61
C ILE A 211 2.93 3.75 -25.45
N LEU A 212 2.87 5.04 -25.76
CA LEU A 212 1.72 5.69 -26.40
C LEU A 212 1.45 5.21 -27.82
N GLN A 213 2.40 4.56 -28.50
CA GLN A 213 2.13 3.89 -29.79
C GLN A 213 1.01 2.84 -29.71
N TYR A 214 0.75 2.28 -28.51
CA TYR A 214 -0.33 1.33 -28.25
C TYR A 214 -1.62 2.01 -27.75
N HIS A 215 -1.59 3.32 -27.49
CA HIS A 215 -2.71 4.09 -26.92
C HIS A 215 -2.99 5.34 -27.76
N PRO A 216 -3.43 5.21 -29.02
CA PRO A 216 -3.55 6.33 -29.97
C PRO A 216 -4.58 7.40 -29.60
N LYS A 217 -5.45 7.12 -28.62
CA LYS A 217 -6.45 8.07 -28.10
C LYS A 217 -5.96 8.89 -26.91
N ALA A 218 -4.81 8.53 -26.33
CA ALA A 218 -4.29 9.19 -25.15
C ALA A 218 -3.76 10.58 -25.49
N ILE A 219 -4.12 11.57 -24.68
CA ILE A 219 -3.61 12.94 -24.82
C ILE A 219 -2.20 13.00 -24.23
N GLN A 220 -1.23 13.47 -25.01
CA GLN A 220 0.14 13.67 -24.53
C GLN A 220 0.34 15.13 -24.08
N LEU A 221 0.80 15.30 -22.84
CA LEU A 221 1.10 16.58 -22.23
C LEU A 221 2.57 16.61 -21.80
N GLU A 222 3.28 17.67 -22.18
CA GLU A 222 4.64 17.95 -21.75
C GLU A 222 4.63 19.02 -20.66
N ALA A 223 5.31 18.73 -19.55
CA ALA A 223 5.42 19.63 -18.42
C ALA A 223 6.87 20.08 -18.23
N LEU A 224 7.19 21.28 -18.71
CA LEU A 224 8.55 21.85 -18.69
C LEU A 224 8.98 22.42 -17.34
N ARG A 225 8.04 22.58 -16.41
CA ARG A 225 8.27 23.23 -15.11
C ARG A 225 8.68 22.20 -14.06
N GLU A 226 9.77 22.46 -13.34
CA GLU A 226 10.35 21.50 -12.38
C GLU A 226 9.38 21.15 -11.23
N ASP A 227 8.63 22.13 -10.72
CA ASP A 227 7.64 21.94 -9.64
C ASP A 227 6.26 21.47 -10.15
N PHE A 228 6.13 21.12 -11.44
CA PHE A 228 4.84 20.80 -12.05
C PHE A 228 4.09 19.72 -11.28
N LEU A 229 4.76 18.61 -10.94
CA LEU A 229 4.13 17.49 -10.25
C LEU A 229 3.62 17.89 -8.87
N GLN A 230 4.33 18.75 -8.14
CA GLN A 230 3.91 19.23 -6.83
C GLN A 230 2.64 20.09 -6.92
N LEU A 231 2.57 20.97 -7.93
CA LEU A 231 1.42 21.83 -8.19
C LEU A 231 0.23 21.04 -8.74
N TRP A 232 0.48 20.13 -9.68
CA TRP A 232 -0.54 19.25 -10.24
C TRP A 232 -1.14 18.35 -9.17
N GLN A 233 -0.35 17.85 -8.23
CA GLN A 233 -0.86 17.08 -7.09
C GLN A 233 -1.87 17.87 -6.25
N ARG A 234 -1.66 19.18 -6.03
CA ARG A 234 -2.67 20.04 -5.36
C ARG A 234 -3.96 20.12 -6.18
N SER A 235 -3.87 20.23 -7.50
CA SER A 235 -5.04 20.23 -8.38
C SER A 235 -5.76 18.88 -8.38
N LEU A 236 -5.02 17.76 -8.30
CA LEU A 236 -5.59 16.42 -8.15
C LEU A 236 -6.33 16.30 -6.82
N ASP A 237 -5.75 16.78 -5.71
CA ASP A 237 -6.38 16.77 -4.39
C ASP A 237 -7.72 17.53 -4.39
N ILE A 238 -7.76 18.70 -5.04
CA ILE A 238 -9.00 19.50 -5.21
C ILE A 238 -10.01 18.74 -6.07
N LYS A 239 -9.59 18.25 -7.25
CA LYS A 239 -10.48 17.52 -8.16
C LYS A 239 -11.05 16.25 -7.53
N ASN A 240 -10.27 15.60 -6.66
CA ASN A 240 -10.65 14.39 -5.94
C ASN A 240 -11.76 14.63 -4.89
N GLN A 241 -12.08 15.89 -4.56
CA GLN A 241 -13.24 16.22 -3.74
C GLN A 241 -14.56 16.08 -4.49
N ALA A 242 -14.55 16.24 -5.82
CA ALA A 242 -15.74 16.13 -6.64
C ALA A 242 -16.06 14.66 -6.99
N PRO A 243 -17.35 14.32 -7.20
CA PRO A 243 -17.72 13.06 -7.84
C PRO A 243 -17.10 12.95 -9.23
N CYS A 244 -16.83 11.72 -9.66
CA CYS A 244 -16.34 11.43 -10.99
C CYS A 244 -17.17 10.29 -11.59
N ASP A 245 -17.58 10.45 -12.85
CA ASP A 245 -18.54 9.54 -13.49
C ASP A 245 -17.87 8.28 -14.07
N ARG A 246 -16.55 8.32 -14.25
CA ARG A 246 -15.75 7.21 -14.77
C ARG A 246 -14.35 7.23 -14.20
N LEU A 247 -13.60 6.15 -14.41
CA LEU A 247 -12.17 6.14 -14.15
C LEU A 247 -11.43 6.85 -15.29
N HIS A 248 -10.47 7.70 -14.91
CA HIS A 248 -9.48 8.28 -15.81
C HIS A 248 -8.09 7.76 -15.48
N THR A 249 -7.44 7.11 -16.43
CA THR A 249 -6.11 6.54 -16.23
C THR A 249 -5.05 7.36 -16.95
N GLY A 250 -4.02 7.76 -16.23
CA GLY A 250 -2.91 8.56 -16.74
C GLY A 250 -1.56 7.89 -16.54
N ILE A 251 -0.66 8.05 -17.49
CA ILE A 251 0.77 7.78 -17.28
C ILE A 251 1.46 9.07 -16.85
N VAL A 252 2.40 8.96 -15.92
CA VAL A 252 3.31 10.03 -15.52
C VAL A 252 4.74 9.51 -15.64
N VAL A 253 5.50 10.05 -16.60
CA VAL A 253 6.92 9.76 -16.75
C VAL A 253 7.71 10.90 -16.12
N ALA A 254 8.50 10.57 -15.09
CA ALA A 254 9.23 11.56 -14.30
C ALA A 254 10.48 10.97 -13.64
N HIS A 255 11.39 11.83 -13.19
CA HIS A 255 12.57 11.43 -12.42
C HIS A 255 12.17 10.68 -11.14
N ARG A 256 12.96 9.69 -10.71
CA ARG A 256 12.65 8.85 -9.53
C ARG A 256 12.41 9.66 -8.27
N ASP A 257 13.21 10.69 -8.04
CA ASP A 257 13.04 11.56 -6.87
C ASP A 257 11.69 12.27 -6.90
N ALA A 258 11.26 12.78 -8.06
CA ALA A 258 9.96 13.44 -8.19
C ALA A 258 8.80 12.47 -7.95
N ILE A 259 8.92 11.22 -8.42
CA ILE A 259 7.97 10.13 -8.15
C ILE A 259 7.93 9.80 -6.65
N SER A 260 9.10 9.66 -6.01
CA SER A 260 9.21 9.40 -4.57
C SER A 260 8.48 10.46 -3.77
N HIS A 261 8.79 11.75 -3.99
CA HIS A 261 8.14 12.86 -3.30
C HIS A 261 6.63 12.91 -3.59
N PHE A 262 6.21 12.58 -4.80
CA PHE A 262 4.79 12.50 -5.14
C PHE A 262 4.08 11.42 -4.31
N ILE A 263 4.65 10.22 -4.22
CA ILE A 263 4.10 9.11 -3.41
C ILE A 263 4.14 9.45 -1.92
N GLU A 264 5.27 9.94 -1.40
CA GLU A 264 5.43 10.33 0.01
C GLU A 264 4.32 11.30 0.45
N ARG A 265 4.00 12.28 -0.41
CA ARG A 265 2.91 13.23 -0.13
C ARG A 265 1.51 12.58 -0.16
N VAL A 266 1.25 11.62 -1.04
CA VAL A 266 -0.01 10.83 -1.01
C VAL A 266 -0.12 10.05 0.30
N LEU A 267 0.99 9.49 0.77
CA LEU A 267 1.04 8.72 2.02
C LEU A 267 1.01 9.59 3.29
N GLY A 268 1.15 10.92 3.15
CA GLY A 268 1.24 11.84 4.28
C GLY A 268 2.58 11.81 5.01
N ILE A 269 3.63 11.27 4.37
CA ILE A 269 5.00 11.27 4.89
C ILE A 269 5.55 12.69 4.78
N THR A 270 6.14 13.21 5.87
CA THR A 270 6.66 14.59 5.91
C THR A 270 8.16 14.63 5.57
N ASN A 271 8.67 15.80 5.13
CA ASN A 271 10.06 15.96 4.67
C ASN A 271 11.14 15.55 5.69
N THR A 272 10.83 15.48 6.98
CA THR A 272 11.77 14.99 8.02
C THR A 272 12.03 13.48 7.94
N GLN A 273 11.31 12.77 7.07
CA GLN A 273 11.34 11.33 6.86
C GLN A 273 11.59 10.97 5.39
N SER A 274 12.23 11.84 4.59
CA SER A 274 12.50 11.57 3.17
C SER A 274 13.46 10.39 2.97
N GLY A 275 13.31 9.67 1.85
CA GLY A 275 14.16 8.53 1.50
C GLY A 275 13.64 7.18 2.01
N ARG A 276 12.33 7.11 2.31
CA ARG A 276 11.64 5.88 2.74
C ARG A 276 11.23 5.00 1.58
N LEU A 277 11.24 5.51 0.35
CA LEU A 277 10.83 4.80 -0.85
C LEU A 277 12.03 4.62 -1.79
N SER A 278 12.33 3.37 -2.14
CA SER A 278 13.39 3.07 -3.09
C SER A 278 12.81 2.87 -4.48
N ILE A 279 12.56 3.96 -5.23
CA ILE A 279 11.96 3.88 -6.58
C ILE A 279 12.92 3.22 -7.59
N GLN A 280 12.46 2.18 -8.30
CA GLN A 280 13.29 1.37 -9.21
C GLN A 280 12.94 1.63 -10.68
N THR A 281 13.94 1.71 -11.56
CA THR A 281 13.73 1.88 -13.00
C THR A 281 13.11 0.64 -13.63
N GLY A 282 12.37 0.80 -14.72
CA GLY A 282 11.71 -0.33 -15.39
C GLY A 282 10.52 -0.92 -14.63
N THR A 283 9.98 -0.16 -13.67
CA THR A 283 8.84 -0.55 -12.86
C THR A 283 7.69 0.47 -12.98
N VAL A 284 6.50 0.07 -12.51
CA VAL A 284 5.32 0.93 -12.41
C VAL A 284 4.90 1.04 -10.96
N SER A 285 4.67 2.26 -10.49
CA SER A 285 3.95 2.52 -9.24
C SER A 285 2.56 3.07 -9.53
N VAL A 286 1.57 2.69 -8.74
CA VAL A 286 0.15 2.96 -9.04
C VAL A 286 -0.48 3.74 -7.91
N ILE A 287 -0.96 4.95 -8.20
CA ILE A 287 -1.71 5.79 -7.26
C ILE A 287 -3.16 5.90 -7.71
N ARG A 288 -4.07 5.87 -6.75
CA ARG A 288 -5.48 6.10 -6.99
C ARG A 288 -5.99 7.32 -6.23
N TYR A 289 -6.79 8.12 -6.93
CA TYR A 289 -7.61 9.22 -6.43
C TYR A 289 -9.07 8.83 -6.65
N PRO A 290 -9.75 8.20 -5.67
CA PRO A 290 -11.05 7.57 -5.90
C PRO A 290 -12.21 8.55 -6.20
N GLY A 291 -12.02 9.85 -5.98
CA GLY A 291 -13.07 10.86 -6.07
C GLY A 291 -13.95 10.93 -4.83
N SER A 292 -14.96 11.80 -4.88
CA SER A 292 -16.00 11.93 -3.84
C SER A 292 -15.43 12.18 -2.43
N GLY A 293 -14.31 12.88 -2.33
CA GLY A 293 -13.66 13.21 -1.06
C GLY A 293 -12.96 12.04 -0.36
N GLN A 294 -12.86 10.87 -0.98
CA GLN A 294 -12.05 9.76 -0.46
C GLN A 294 -10.57 10.11 -0.60
N PRO A 295 -9.73 9.92 0.43
CA PRO A 295 -8.29 10.20 0.34
C PRO A 295 -7.62 9.41 -0.80
N PRO A 296 -6.59 9.96 -1.45
CA PRO A 296 -5.78 9.20 -2.38
C PRO A 296 -5.01 8.09 -1.66
N LEU A 297 -4.65 7.04 -2.40
CA LEU A 297 -3.96 5.88 -1.86
C LEU A 297 -2.97 5.29 -2.88
N LEU A 298 -1.91 4.67 -2.37
CA LEU A 298 -0.96 3.89 -3.15
C LEU A 298 -1.49 2.46 -3.31
N GLN A 299 -1.72 2.02 -4.54
CA GLN A 299 -2.21 0.68 -4.83
C GLN A 299 -1.06 -0.33 -4.91
N ALA A 300 0.05 0.06 -5.53
CA ALA A 300 1.25 -0.76 -5.63
C ALA A 300 2.48 0.12 -5.89
N MET A 301 3.66 -0.39 -5.59
CA MET A 301 4.93 0.31 -5.81
C MET A 301 5.97 -0.62 -6.40
N ASN A 302 6.68 -0.12 -7.41
CA ASN A 302 7.72 -0.83 -8.13
C ASN A 302 7.28 -2.21 -8.67
N VAL A 303 6.10 -2.27 -9.27
CA VAL A 303 5.62 -3.49 -9.94
C VAL A 303 6.40 -3.69 -11.24
N HIS A 304 6.85 -4.91 -11.49
CA HIS A 304 7.53 -5.31 -12.72
C HIS A 304 7.21 -6.77 -13.08
N LEU A 305 7.43 -7.17 -14.34
CA LEU A 305 7.16 -8.55 -14.79
C LEU A 305 8.32 -9.53 -14.58
N SER A 306 9.47 -9.09 -14.04
CA SER A 306 10.62 -9.99 -13.86
C SER A 306 10.41 -10.94 -12.68
N SER A 307 10.64 -12.24 -12.90
CA SER A 307 10.73 -13.23 -11.81
C SER A 307 12.02 -13.10 -11.00
N GLU A 308 13.00 -12.33 -11.49
CA GLU A 308 14.28 -12.08 -10.80
C GLU A 308 14.09 -11.44 -9.43
N PHE A 309 13.00 -10.68 -9.22
CA PHE A 309 12.68 -10.12 -7.92
C PHE A 309 12.48 -11.18 -6.85
N ILE A 310 11.71 -12.21 -7.15
CA ILE A 310 11.49 -13.29 -6.18
C ILE A 310 12.80 -14.07 -6.03
N ALA A 311 13.54 -14.26 -7.13
CA ALA A 311 14.83 -14.94 -7.09
C ALA A 311 15.91 -14.19 -6.28
N ARG A 312 15.84 -12.85 -6.13
CA ARG A 312 16.77 -12.07 -5.31
C ARG A 312 16.48 -12.14 -3.81
N ILE A 313 15.27 -12.56 -3.40
CA ILE A 313 14.92 -12.72 -1.99
C ILE A 313 15.60 -13.98 -1.45
N LYS A 314 16.73 -13.79 -0.75
CA LYS A 314 17.54 -14.88 -0.19
C LYS A 314 17.24 -15.08 1.28
N PHE A 315 16.67 -16.21 1.65
CA PHE A 315 16.53 -16.58 3.06
C PHE A 315 17.85 -17.13 3.60
N ALA A 316 18.25 -16.73 4.81
CA ALA A 316 19.40 -17.34 5.47
C ALA A 316 19.19 -18.87 5.55
N ASN A 317 20.21 -19.65 5.18
CA ASN A 317 20.19 -21.11 5.06
C ASN A 317 19.37 -21.72 3.90
N SER A 318 18.99 -20.95 2.88
CA SER A 318 18.35 -21.50 1.68
C SER A 318 19.35 -22.23 0.78
N LYS A 319 19.74 -23.46 1.12
CA LYS A 319 20.07 -24.47 0.10
C LYS A 319 18.75 -24.86 -0.57
N ILE A 320 18.27 -24.01 -1.48
CA ILE A 320 17.20 -24.40 -2.40
C ILE A 320 17.93 -25.12 -3.54
N GLU A 321 18.03 -26.44 -3.43
CA GLU A 321 18.18 -27.26 -4.63
C GLU A 321 16.89 -27.09 -5.41
N LEU A 322 16.95 -26.28 -6.47
CA LEU A 322 15.91 -26.27 -7.49
C LEU A 322 15.86 -27.70 -8.06
N PRO A 323 14.72 -28.42 -7.98
CA PRO A 323 14.61 -29.65 -8.72
C PRO A 323 14.67 -29.29 -10.20
N PHE A 324 15.71 -29.83 -10.82
CA PHE A 324 16.10 -29.75 -12.22
C PHE A 324 14.97 -29.47 -13.22
N ALA A 325 15.30 -28.58 -14.16
CA ALA A 325 14.87 -28.71 -15.53
C ALA A 325 15.32 -30.08 -16.09
N ALA A 326 14.37 -30.87 -16.60
CA ALA A 326 14.46 -31.76 -17.77
C ALA A 326 13.49 -32.95 -17.64
N SER A 327 12.42 -32.91 -18.44
CA SER A 327 12.02 -34.01 -19.33
C SER A 327 11.13 -33.45 -20.41
#